data_AF-A0A950WBC4-F1
#
_entry.id   AF-A0A950WBC4-F1
#
_cell.length_a   1.000
_cell.length_b   1.000
_cell.length_c   1.000
_cell.angle_alpha   90.00
_cell.angle_beta   90.00
_cell.angle_gamma   90.00
#
_symmetry.space_group_name_H-M   'P 1'
#
loop_
_entity.id
_entity.type
_entity.pdbx_description
1 polymer ?
#
loop_
_entity_poly.entity_id
_entity_poly.type
_entity_poly.pdbx_seq_one_letter_code
_entity_poly.pdbx_strand_id
1 'polypeptide(L)' 'EREEAVIPGTCFTIPVATHFQVRNTGSIPLCFIIVTMPPWPGEQEWVRVTDHWPI' A
#
# COMPACT_ATOMS: atom_id res chain seq x y z
N GLU A 1 -2.16 -3.63 -14.09
CA GLU A 1 -2.98 -3.33 -12.90
C GLU A 1 -3.45 -4.64 -12.30
N ARG A 2 -3.33 -4.81 -10.98
CA ARG A 2 -3.73 -6.05 -10.29
C ARG A 2 -4.34 -5.65 -8.95
N GLU A 3 -5.51 -6.21 -8.67
CA GLU A 3 -6.23 -6.01 -7.41
C GLU A 3 -6.19 -7.31 -6.61
N GLU A 4 -5.96 -7.21 -5.30
CA GLU A 4 -5.94 -8.35 -4.39
C GLU A 4 -6.77 -8.04 -3.15
N ALA A 5 -7.51 -9.04 -2.68
CA ALA A 5 -8.19 -8.95 -1.40
C ALA A 5 -7.16 -9.03 -0.26
N VAL A 6 -7.18 -8.03 0.60
CA VAL A 6 -6.35 -7.96 1.83
C VAL A 6 -7.25 -8.18 3.04
N ILE A 7 -6.92 -9.20 3.83
CA ILE A 7 -7.63 -9.60 5.05
C ILE A 7 -6.62 -9.80 6.19
N PRO A 8 -7.07 -9.94 7.45
CA PRO A 8 -6.16 -10.29 8.54
C PRO A 8 -5.32 -11.54 8.21
N GLY A 9 -4.00 -11.41 8.32
CA GLY A 9 -3.04 -12.46 7.96
C GLY A 9 -2.48 -12.40 6.54
N THR A 10 -3.00 -11.54 5.67
CA THR A 10 -2.40 -11.28 4.35
C THR A 10 -1.05 -10.56 4.51
N CYS A 11 0.00 -11.10 3.90
CA CYS A 11 1.30 -10.47 3.78
C CYS A 11 1.66 -10.37 2.29
N PHE A 12 2.11 -9.19 1.86
CA PHE A 12 2.54 -8.97 0.48
C PHE A 12 3.78 -8.07 0.46
N THR A 13 4.62 -8.28 -0.56
CA THR A 13 5.78 -7.44 -0.81
C THR A 13 5.40 -6.37 -1.82
N ILE A 14 5.79 -5.12 -1.54
CA ILE A 14 5.71 -4.01 -2.50
C ILE A 14 7.12 -3.82 -3.05
N PRO A 15 7.42 -4.22 -4.30
CA PRO A 15 8.72 -3.98 -4.91
C PRO A 15 9.02 -2.48 -5.05
N VAL A 16 10.30 -2.14 -5.13
CA VAL A 16 10.74 -0.77 -5.46
C VAL A 16 10.11 -0.30 -6.78
N ALA A 17 9.78 1.00 -6.85
CA ALA A 17 9.10 1.63 -7.98
C ALA A 17 7.66 1.11 -8.26
N THR A 18 7.04 0.40 -7.32
CA THR A 18 5.63 0.00 -7.44
C THR A 18 4.71 1.15 -7.04
N HIS A 19 3.83 1.57 -7.95
CA HIS A 19 2.67 2.36 -7.58
C HIS A 19 1.66 1.45 -6.88
N PHE A 20 1.25 1.81 -5.68
CA PHE A 20 0.23 1.06 -4.96
C PHE A 20 -0.79 2.00 -4.33
N GLN A 21 -1.98 1.45 -4.12
CA GLN A 21 -3.05 2.09 -3.38
C GLN A 21 -3.73 0.99 -2.56
N VAL A 22 -4.27 1.35 -1.40
CA VAL A 22 -5.07 0.44 -0.57
C VAL A 22 -6.41 1.12 -0.29
N ARG A 23 -7.51 0.38 -0.48
CA ARG A 23 -8.87 0.88 -0.25
C ARG A 23 -9.55 -0.01 0.77
N ASN A 24 -10.09 0.61 1.83
CA ASN A 24 -10.99 -0.08 2.75
C ASN A 24 -12.39 -0.15 2.12
N THR A 25 -12.86 -1.36 1.84
CA THR A 25 -14.21 -1.62 1.29
C THR A 25 -15.21 -2.10 2.35
N GLY A 26 -14.78 -2.19 3.62
CA GLY A 26 -15.58 -2.68 4.74
C GLY A 26 -16.09 -1.58 5.66
N SER A 27 -16.82 -1.99 6.71
CA SER A 27 -17.38 -1.10 7.73
C SER A 27 -16.48 -0.92 8.97
N ILE A 28 -15.38 -1.67 9.05
CA ILE A 28 -14.39 -1.61 10.14
C ILE A 28 -13.06 -1.05 9.62
N PRO A 29 -12.24 -0.41 10.46
CA PRO A 29 -10.92 0.07 10.05
C PRO A 29 -10.04 -1.05 9.48
N LEU A 30 -9.43 -0.78 8.34
CA LEU A 30 -8.41 -1.64 7.75
C LEU A 30 -7.03 -1.23 8.31
N CYS A 31 -6.35 -2.15 8.99
CA CYS A 31 -5.09 -1.90 9.69
C CYS A 31 -3.95 -2.74 9.10
N PHE A 32 -2.78 -2.12 8.93
CA PHE A 32 -1.56 -2.80 8.47
C PHE A 32 -0.35 -2.39 9.30
N ILE A 33 0.68 -3.24 9.25
CA ILE A 33 2.04 -2.89 9.62
C ILE A 33 2.83 -2.86 8.31
N ILE A 34 3.52 -1.75 8.06
CA ILE A 34 4.43 -1.62 6.91
C ILE A 34 5.86 -1.64 7.44
N VAL A 35 6.68 -2.46 6.82
CA VAL A 35 8.11 -2.54 7.11
C VAL A 35 8.90 -2.31 5.82
N THR A 36 10.06 -1.67 5.97
CA THR A 36 10.99 -1.39 4.87
C THR A 36 12.34 -2.00 5.22
N MET A 37 12.95 -2.68 4.26
CA MET A 37 14.28 -3.26 4.44
C MET A 37 15.07 -3.08 3.13
N PRO A 38 16.16 -2.27 3.12
CA PRO A 38 16.73 -1.51 4.24
C PRO A 38 15.75 -0.44 4.82
N PRO A 39 16.05 0.14 5.99
CA PRO A 39 15.22 1.19 6.57
C PRO A 39 14.91 2.27 5.55
N TRP A 40 13.67 2.75 5.59
CA TRP A 40 13.18 3.72 4.63
C TRP A 40 14.02 5.01 4.65
N PRO A 41 14.57 5.48 3.52
CA PRO A 41 15.43 6.66 3.46
C PRO A 41 14.72 7.99 3.80
N GLY A 42 13.39 8.04 3.68
CA GLY A 42 12.59 9.21 4.06
C GLY A 42 11.55 9.62 3.02
N GLU A 43 10.70 10.58 3.39
CA GLU A 43 9.49 11.01 2.65
C GLU A 43 9.72 11.44 1.21
N GLN A 44 10.93 11.90 0.89
CA GLN A 44 11.34 12.29 -0.45
C GLN A 44 11.26 11.16 -1.49
N GLU A 45 11.21 9.89 -1.06
CA GLU A 45 11.02 8.77 -1.99
C GLU A 45 9.58 8.60 -2.46
N TRP A 46 8.59 9.12 -1.73
CA TRP A 46 7.20 9.03 -2.16
C TRP A 46 6.90 10.11 -3.20
N VAL A 47 6.47 9.67 -4.37
CA VAL A 47 5.93 10.56 -5.40
C VAL A 47 4.44 10.30 -5.52
N ARG A 48 3.65 11.36 -5.43
CA ARG A 48 2.21 11.28 -5.71
C ARG A 48 2.00 11.03 -7.20
N VAL A 49 1.28 9.97 -7.52
CA VAL A 49 0.88 9.64 -8.90
C VAL A 49 -0.62 9.77 -9.06
N THR A 50 -1.15 9.62 -10.27
CA THR A 50 -2.60 9.57 -10.50
C THR A 50 -3.23 8.38 -9.76
N ASP A 51 -4.36 8.61 -9.10
CA ASP A 51 -5.10 7.56 -8.43
C ASP A 51 -5.68 6.56 -9.41
N HIS A 52 -5.63 5.28 -9.03
CA HIS A 52 -6.47 4.26 -9.64
C HIS A 52 -7.92 4.40 -9.15
N TRP A 53 -8.05 4.55 -7.84
CA TRP A 53 -9.32 4.72 -7.16
C TRP A 53 -9.49 6.18 -6.71
N PRO A 54 -10.46 6.92 -7.29
CA PRO A 54 -10.66 8.32 -6.95
C PRO A 54 -11.06 8.50 -5.48
N ILE A 55 -10.77 9.70 -4.96
CA ILE A 55 -11.19 10.20 -3.64
C ILE A 55 -12.71 10.33 -3.58
#